data_AF-A0A1G1PIS5-F1
#
_entry.id   AF-A0A1G1PIS5-F1
#
_cell.length_a   1.000
_cell.length_b   1.000
_cell.length_c   1.000
_cell.angle_alpha   90.00
_cell.angle_beta   90.00
_cell.angle_gamma   90.00
#
_symmetry.space_group_name_H-M   'P 1'
#
loop_
_entity.id
_entity.type
_entity.pdbx_description
1 polymer ?
#
loop_
_entity_poly.entity_id
_entity_poly.type
_entity_poly.pdbx_seq_one_letter_code
_entity_poly.pdbx_strand_id
1 'polypeptide(L)'
;MAIHERTHRSSGDAADIGVAQPERAAARAEVMSRVSEVLRVRGLTQRQAAQVLGIPQSKVSCLMNGRISMFSLDHLFELLNALDHDVEITIAPAAKAQGAATTRVTVNPSDMLQEDRDELIALSKRLTPEERLEAHLEHSQLMAEIYRAGVKRRSRVR
;
A
#
# COMPACT_ATOMS: atom_id res chain seq x y z
N MET A 1 -31.33 -33.90 16.39
CA MET A 1 -30.31 -34.87 15.95
C MET A 1 -30.25 -34.77 14.42
N ALA A 2 -29.16 -34.47 13.73
CA ALA A 2 -27.77 -34.29 14.10
C ALA A 2 -27.14 -33.25 13.15
N ILE A 3 -26.36 -32.36 13.75
CA ILE A 3 -25.29 -31.54 13.17
C ILE A 3 -24.39 -32.34 12.22
N HIS A 4 -24.05 -31.78 11.06
CA HIS A 4 -22.78 -32.06 10.36
C HIS A 4 -22.31 -30.79 9.66
N GLU A 5 -21.60 -29.99 10.45
CA GLU A 5 -20.71 -28.91 10.04
C GLU A 5 -19.59 -29.50 9.15
N ARG A 6 -19.60 -29.16 7.86
CA ARG A 6 -18.45 -29.43 6.97
C ARG A 6 -17.60 -28.18 6.90
N THR A 7 -16.58 -28.14 7.75
CA THR A 7 -15.42 -27.28 7.63
C THR A 7 -14.69 -27.60 6.32
N HIS A 8 -14.94 -26.81 5.28
CA HIS A 8 -14.07 -26.83 4.10
C HIS A 8 -12.84 -25.97 4.38
N ARG A 9 -11.78 -26.67 4.75
CA ARG A 9 -10.42 -26.20 4.90
C ARG A 9 -9.92 -25.77 3.51
N SER A 10 -9.85 -24.47 3.18
CA SER A 10 -9.17 -24.01 1.96
C SER A 10 -7.65 -23.94 2.22
N SER A 11 -7.05 -25.13 2.31
CA SER A 11 -5.60 -25.27 2.28
C SER A 11 -5.13 -25.24 0.83
N GLY A 12 -4.65 -24.08 0.40
CA GLY A 12 -3.59 -23.94 -0.61
C GLY A 12 -3.83 -24.56 -1.98
N ASP A 13 -4.59 -23.86 -2.83
CA ASP A 13 -4.41 -24.01 -4.28
C ASP A 13 -3.23 -23.15 -4.74
N ALA A 14 -2.02 -23.64 -4.43
CA ALA A 14 -0.76 -23.15 -4.98
C ALA A 14 -0.56 -23.67 -6.42
N ALA A 15 -1.51 -23.36 -7.29
CA ALA A 15 -1.52 -23.82 -8.68
C ALA A 15 -1.96 -22.68 -9.63
N ASP A 16 -1.23 -21.56 -9.60
CA ASP A 16 -1.16 -20.66 -10.75
C ASP A 16 -0.23 -21.32 -11.79
N ILE A 17 -0.76 -22.38 -12.42
CA ILE A 17 -0.05 -23.18 -13.41
C ILE A 17 0.14 -22.31 -14.65
N GLY A 18 1.38 -21.88 -14.86
CA GLY A 18 2.00 -21.95 -16.18
C GLY A 18 1.48 -20.99 -17.24
N VAL A 19 1.38 -19.70 -16.94
CA VAL A 19 1.71 -18.68 -17.93
C VAL A 19 2.43 -17.56 -17.17
N ALA A 20 3.69 -17.31 -17.52
CA ALA A 20 4.38 -16.10 -17.09
C ALA A 20 3.61 -14.91 -17.69
N GLN A 21 2.61 -14.42 -16.95
CA GLN A 21 1.96 -13.15 -17.23
C GLN A 21 2.79 -12.10 -16.50
N PRO A 22 3.75 -11.44 -17.16
CA PRO A 22 4.65 -10.49 -16.52
C PRO A 22 3.88 -9.37 -15.80
N GLU A 23 2.69 -9.05 -16.30
CA GLU A 23 1.78 -8.03 -15.77
C GLU A 23 1.17 -8.47 -14.42
N ARG A 24 0.77 -9.75 -14.30
CA ARG A 24 0.30 -10.34 -13.03
C ARG A 24 1.43 -10.53 -12.02
N ALA A 25 2.66 -10.71 -12.49
CA ALA A 25 3.84 -10.75 -11.63
C ALA A 25 4.18 -9.35 -11.10
N ALA A 26 4.06 -8.31 -11.94
CA ALA A 26 4.30 -6.92 -11.55
C ALA A 26 3.33 -6.43 -10.47
N ALA A 27 2.02 -6.62 -10.67
CA ALA A 27 1.03 -6.24 -9.67
C ALA A 27 1.25 -6.95 -8.32
N ARG A 28 1.53 -8.27 -8.35
CA ARG A 28 1.87 -9.02 -7.12
C ARG A 28 3.12 -8.49 -6.43
N ALA A 29 4.18 -8.22 -7.20
CA ALA A 29 5.42 -7.68 -6.67
C ALA A 29 5.19 -6.33 -5.99
N GLU A 30 4.36 -5.48 -6.59
CA GLU A 30 4.05 -4.15 -6.07
C GLU A 30 3.25 -4.21 -4.76
N VAL A 31 2.20 -5.04 -4.71
CA VAL A 31 1.45 -5.27 -3.46
C VAL A 31 2.36 -5.89 -2.38
N MET A 32 3.17 -6.90 -2.72
CA MET A 32 4.11 -7.52 -1.78
C MET A 32 5.13 -6.50 -1.24
N SER A 33 5.64 -5.63 -2.11
CA SER A 33 6.54 -4.55 -1.69
C SER A 33 5.86 -3.62 -0.70
N ARG A 34 4.56 -3.35 -0.88
CA ARG A 34 3.80 -2.53 0.05
C ARG A 34 3.67 -3.19 1.42
N VAL A 35 3.33 -4.48 1.49
CA VAL A 35 3.28 -5.23 2.76
C VAL A 35 4.62 -5.15 3.48
N SER A 36 5.71 -5.47 2.78
CA SER A 36 7.07 -5.45 3.34
C SER A 36 7.47 -4.06 3.84
N GLU A 37 7.09 -3.00 3.12
CA GLU A 37 7.37 -1.63 3.54
C GLU A 37 6.62 -1.24 4.83
N VAL A 38 5.33 -1.58 4.93
CA VAL A 38 4.54 -1.31 6.14
C VAL A 38 5.16 -2.01 7.36
N LEU A 39 5.58 -3.27 7.21
CA LEU A 39 6.27 -4.01 8.28
C LEU A 39 7.59 -3.34 8.69
N ARG A 40 8.35 -2.84 7.71
CA ARG A 40 9.63 -2.16 7.92
C ARG A 40 9.45 -0.83 8.65
N VAL A 41 8.46 -0.02 8.25
CA VAL A 41 8.12 1.26 8.90
C VAL A 41 7.66 1.04 10.34
N ARG A 42 6.86 0.00 10.61
CA ARG A 42 6.46 -0.38 11.97
C ARG A 42 7.61 -0.97 12.82
N GLY A 43 8.79 -1.19 12.24
CA GLY A 43 9.97 -1.70 12.95
C GLY A 43 9.82 -3.13 13.49
N LEU A 44 8.93 -3.93 12.90
CA LEU A 44 8.60 -5.26 13.43
C LEU A 44 9.69 -6.29 13.11
N THR A 45 10.08 -7.08 14.10
CA THR A 45 10.88 -8.29 13.86
C THR A 45 10.04 -9.33 13.11
N GLN A 46 10.68 -10.30 12.44
CA GLN A 46 9.95 -11.37 11.74
C GLN A 46 8.98 -12.15 12.64
N ARG A 47 9.30 -12.31 13.93
CA ARG A 47 8.42 -12.99 14.90
C ARG A 47 7.20 -12.14 15.26
N GLN A 48 7.38 -10.84 15.46
CA GLN A 48 6.27 -9.92 15.71
C GLN A 48 5.37 -9.80 14.47
N ALA A 49 5.96 -9.66 13.29
CA ALA A 49 5.22 -9.66 12.03
C ALA A 49 4.42 -10.96 11.83
N ALA A 50 4.96 -12.12 12.22
CA ALA A 50 4.24 -13.39 12.16
C ALA A 50 2.99 -13.40 13.06
N GLN A 51 3.09 -12.79 14.25
CA GLN A 51 1.96 -12.67 15.17
C GLN A 51 0.90 -11.70 14.65
N VAL A 52 1.31 -10.53 14.17
CA VAL A 52 0.40 -9.51 13.62
C VAL A 52 -0.32 -10.02 12.39
N LEU A 53 0.41 -10.66 11.47
CA LEU A 53 -0.14 -11.16 10.21
C LEU A 53 -0.86 -12.51 10.32
N GLY A 54 -0.76 -13.21 11.46
CA GLY A 54 -1.33 -14.56 11.62
C GLY A 54 -0.71 -15.62 10.70
N ILE A 55 0.52 -15.41 10.20
CA ILE A 55 1.23 -16.35 9.30
C ILE A 55 2.51 -16.89 9.94
N PRO A 56 3.00 -18.08 9.54
CA PRO A 56 4.26 -18.61 10.06
C PRO A 56 5.45 -17.67 9.81
N GLN A 57 6.42 -17.64 10.74
CA GLN A 57 7.65 -16.86 10.60
C GLN A 57 8.41 -17.19 9.28
N SER A 58 8.36 -18.43 8.81
CA SER A 58 8.94 -18.84 7.54
C SER A 58 8.26 -18.17 6.33
N LYS A 59 6.93 -17.98 6.36
CA LYS A 59 6.21 -17.20 5.35
C LYS A 59 6.57 -15.72 5.43
N VAL A 60 6.69 -15.14 6.64
CA VAL A 60 7.18 -13.76 6.79
C VAL A 60 8.57 -13.60 6.17
N SER A 61 9.48 -14.54 6.42
CA SER A 61 10.80 -14.52 5.79
C SER A 61 10.71 -14.60 4.25
N CYS A 62 9.82 -15.42 3.70
CA CYS A 62 9.58 -15.47 2.26
C CYS A 62 9.04 -14.15 1.70
N LEU A 63 8.12 -13.49 2.42
CA LEU A 63 7.56 -12.19 2.07
C LEU A 63 8.66 -11.11 2.04
N MET A 64 9.45 -11.00 3.11
CA MET A 64 10.52 -10.02 3.24
C MET A 64 11.65 -10.22 2.21
N ASN A 65 11.83 -11.45 1.72
CA ASN A 65 12.79 -11.80 0.68
C ASN A 65 12.21 -11.73 -0.75
N GLY A 66 10.97 -11.24 -0.92
CA GLY A 66 10.38 -11.05 -2.25
C GLY A 66 10.05 -12.35 -2.99
N ARG A 67 9.75 -13.45 -2.30
CA ARG A 67 9.38 -14.74 -2.94
C ARG A 67 7.94 -14.71 -3.45
N ILE A 68 7.70 -13.95 -4.51
CA ILE A 68 6.36 -13.66 -5.08
C ILE A 68 5.56 -14.91 -5.44
N SER A 69 6.22 -15.97 -5.90
CA SER A 69 5.55 -17.24 -6.28
C SER A 69 4.83 -17.94 -5.12
N MET A 70 5.16 -17.60 -3.87
CA MET A 70 4.54 -18.18 -2.67
C MET A 70 3.26 -17.46 -2.24
N PHE A 71 2.87 -16.39 -2.93
CA PHE A 71 1.75 -15.53 -2.55
C PHE A 71 0.84 -15.24 -3.76
N SER A 72 -0.46 -15.45 -3.58
CA SER A 72 -1.49 -14.92 -4.46
C SER A 72 -1.76 -13.44 -4.16
N LEU A 73 -2.39 -12.72 -5.10
CA LEU A 73 -2.84 -11.35 -4.83
C LEU A 73 -3.83 -11.30 -3.66
N ASP A 74 -4.81 -12.21 -3.64
CA ASP A 74 -5.82 -12.28 -2.59
C ASP A 74 -5.19 -12.41 -1.20
N HIS A 75 -4.21 -13.30 -1.05
CA HIS A 75 -3.50 -13.46 0.22
C HIS A 75 -2.69 -12.21 0.58
N LEU A 76 -2.11 -11.49 -0.40
CA LEU A 76 -1.44 -10.21 -0.13
C LEU A 76 -2.43 -9.13 0.32
N PHE A 77 -3.67 -9.13 -0.18
CA PHE A 77 -4.73 -8.22 0.28
C PHE A 77 -5.14 -8.53 1.72
N GLU A 78 -5.28 -9.82 2.08
CA GLU A 78 -5.52 -10.22 3.47
C GLU A 78 -4.42 -9.72 4.43
N LEU A 79 -3.15 -9.78 4.00
CA LEU A 79 -2.03 -9.27 4.79
C LEU A 79 -2.06 -7.74 4.94
N LEU A 80 -2.49 -7.00 3.91
CA LEU A 80 -2.69 -5.55 4.02
C LEU A 80 -3.82 -5.21 4.99
N ASN A 81 -4.94 -5.92 4.92
CA ASN A 81 -6.06 -5.74 5.84
C ASN A 81 -5.64 -6.06 7.29
N ALA A 82 -4.83 -7.12 7.49
CA ALA A 82 -4.26 -7.44 8.81
C ALA A 82 -3.26 -6.39 9.33
N LEU A 83 -2.80 -5.49 8.46
CA LEU A 83 -1.99 -4.32 8.79
C LEU A 83 -2.82 -3.03 8.79
N ASP A 84 -4.14 -3.11 8.89
CA ASP A 84 -5.05 -1.96 8.95
C ASP A 84 -5.00 -1.08 7.69
N HIS A 85 -4.73 -1.67 6.53
CA HIS A 85 -4.78 -0.98 5.24
C HIS A 85 -5.94 -1.49 4.41
N ASP A 86 -6.85 -0.59 4.04
CA ASP A 86 -7.91 -0.90 3.09
C ASP A 86 -7.36 -1.07 1.67
N VAL A 87 -7.95 -1.99 0.91
CA VAL A 87 -7.60 -2.24 -0.49
C VAL A 87 -8.78 -1.86 -1.39
N GLU A 88 -8.63 -0.81 -2.17
CA GLU A 88 -9.59 -0.40 -3.20
C GLU A 88 -9.12 -0.87 -4.59
N ILE A 89 -10.02 -1.50 -5.35
CA ILE A 89 -9.76 -1.95 -6.72
C ILE A 89 -10.66 -1.18 -7.67
N THR A 90 -10.05 -0.30 -8.47
CA THR A 90 -10.77 0.52 -9.45
C THR A 90 -10.74 -0.13 -10.83
N ILE A 91 -11.91 -0.43 -11.39
CA ILE A 91 -12.08 -0.97 -12.74
C ILE A 91 -12.62 0.13 -13.65
N ALA A 92 -11.89 0.48 -14.70
CA ALA A 92 -12.27 1.52 -15.65
C ALA A 92 -11.99 1.08 -17.09
N PRO A 93 -12.72 1.63 -18.09
CA PRO A 93 -12.40 1.41 -19.50
C PRO A 93 -10.96 1.82 -19.81
N ALA A 94 -10.26 1.03 -20.63
CA ALA A 94 -8.91 1.37 -21.06
C ALA A 94 -8.91 2.75 -21.74
N ALA A 95 -7.98 3.63 -21.34
CA ALA A 95 -7.82 4.92 -21.99
C ALA A 95 -7.44 4.70 -23.46
N LYS A 96 -8.19 5.30 -24.39
CA LYS A 96 -7.98 5.14 -25.85
C LYS A 96 -6.54 5.41 -26.29
N ALA A 97 -5.78 6.20 -25.53
CA ALA A 97 -4.38 6.55 -25.80
C ALA A 97 -3.36 5.44 -25.46
N GLN A 98 -3.72 4.42 -24.65
CA GLN A 98 -2.76 3.47 -24.08
C GLN A 98 -2.68 2.12 -24.80
N GLY A 99 -3.46 1.89 -25.86
CA GLY A 99 -3.34 0.73 -26.76
C GLY A 99 -3.75 -0.63 -26.16
N ALA A 100 -3.63 -0.84 -24.85
CA ALA A 100 -4.04 -2.03 -24.12
C ALA A 100 -4.52 -1.68 -22.69
N ALA A 101 -5.39 -2.52 -22.13
CA ALA A 101 -5.74 -2.46 -20.72
C ALA A 101 -4.53 -2.85 -19.87
N THR A 102 -4.34 -2.21 -18.72
CA THR A 102 -3.21 -2.48 -17.81
C THR A 102 -3.69 -2.60 -16.37
N THR A 103 -3.01 -3.44 -15.59
CA THR A 103 -3.15 -3.47 -14.13
C THR A 103 -2.01 -2.67 -13.52
N ARG A 104 -2.34 -1.70 -12.67
CA ARG A 104 -1.36 -0.89 -11.94
C ARG A 104 -1.80 -0.82 -10.49
N VAL A 105 -0.88 -0.95 -9.55
CA VAL A 105 -1.14 -0.61 -8.16
C VAL A 105 -0.74 0.85 -8.00
N THR A 106 -1.62 1.66 -7.42
CA THR A 106 -1.31 3.04 -7.10
C THR A 106 -1.42 3.19 -5.60
N VAL A 107 -0.32 3.55 -4.95
CA VAL A 107 -0.36 3.91 -3.53
C VAL A 107 -0.80 5.36 -3.47
N ASN A 108 -1.94 5.61 -2.82
CA ASN A 108 -2.37 6.98 -2.61
C ASN A 108 -1.51 7.58 -1.49
N PRO A 109 -0.69 8.63 -1.75
CA PRO A 109 0.11 9.25 -0.69
C PRO A 109 -0.75 9.83 0.45
N SER A 110 -2.05 10.01 0.19
CA SER A 110 -3.03 10.50 1.15
C SER A 110 -3.27 9.55 2.34
N ASP A 111 -2.97 8.25 2.22
CA ASP A 111 -3.21 7.30 3.32
C ASP A 111 -2.25 7.52 4.50
N MET A 112 -1.09 8.15 4.27
CA MET A 112 -0.21 8.62 5.36
C MET A 112 -0.74 9.87 6.08
N LEU A 113 -1.78 10.51 5.55
CA LEU A 113 -2.28 11.81 6.00
C LEU A 113 -3.74 11.75 6.43
N GLN A 114 -4.43 10.61 6.45
CA GLN A 114 -5.89 10.62 6.68
C GLN A 114 -6.27 11.08 8.09
N GLU A 115 -5.58 10.60 9.13
CA GLU A 115 -5.79 11.07 10.51
C GLU A 115 -5.46 12.56 10.64
N ASP A 116 -4.32 12.99 10.08
CA ASP A 116 -3.90 14.40 10.06
C ASP A 116 -4.84 15.29 9.22
N ARG A 117 -5.42 14.76 8.14
CA ARG A 117 -6.26 15.50 7.18
C ARG A 117 -7.62 15.81 7.79
N ASP A 118 -8.23 14.87 8.49
CA ASP A 118 -9.51 15.11 9.15
C ASP A 118 -9.36 16.09 10.32
N GLU A 119 -8.25 16.02 11.04
CA GLU A 119 -7.88 17.02 12.05
C GLU A 119 -7.60 18.40 11.42
N LEU A 120 -6.87 18.45 10.31
CA LEU A 120 -6.62 19.68 9.53
C LEU A 120 -7.93 20.30 9.00
N ILE A 121 -8.87 19.48 8.52
CA ILE A 121 -10.18 19.95 8.06
C ILE A 121 -10.99 20.50 9.23
N ALA A 122 -10.97 19.82 10.38
CA ALA A 122 -11.64 20.29 11.59
C ALA A 122 -11.03 21.60 12.12
N LEU A 123 -9.71 21.74 12.11
CA LEU A 123 -8.99 22.94 12.53
C LEU A 123 -9.22 24.09 11.54
N SER A 124 -9.16 23.82 10.23
CA SER A 124 -9.44 24.77 9.15
C SER A 124 -10.81 25.43 9.27
N LYS A 125 -11.84 24.67 9.69
CA LYS A 125 -13.20 25.20 9.89
C LYS A 125 -13.29 26.21 11.05
N ARG A 126 -12.30 26.26 11.94
CA ARG A 126 -12.23 27.18 13.09
C ARG A 126 -11.43 28.45 12.80
N LEU A 127 -10.72 28.50 11.67
CA LEU A 127 -9.89 29.62 11.27
C LEU A 127 -10.70 30.71 10.56
N THR A 128 -10.43 31.95 10.93
CA THR A 128 -10.95 33.15 10.25
C THR A 128 -10.37 33.24 8.82
N PRO A 129 -10.97 34.04 7.91
CA PRO A 129 -10.42 34.24 6.57
C PRO A 129 -8.96 34.71 6.55
N GLU A 130 -8.54 35.51 7.53
CA GLU A 130 -7.16 36.01 7.64
C GLU A 130 -6.18 34.91 8.06
N GLU A 131 -6.50 34.15 9.11
CA GLU A 131 -5.69 33.01 9.55
C GLU A 131 -5.60 31.92 8.46
N ARG A 132 -6.66 31.73 7.67
CA ARG A 132 -6.63 30.81 6.50
C ARG A 132 -5.67 31.29 5.42
N LEU A 133 -5.59 32.60 5.17
CA LEU A 133 -4.67 33.16 4.20
C LEU A 133 -3.22 33.07 4.69
N GLU A 134 -2.98 33.35 5.97
CA GLU A 134 -1.65 33.22 6.59
C GLU A 134 -1.15 31.78 6.53
N ALA A 135 -1.95 30.81 6.97
CA ALA A 135 -1.60 29.39 6.87
C ALA A 135 -1.35 28.94 5.42
N HIS A 136 -2.11 29.47 4.45
CA HIS A 136 -1.88 29.17 3.03
C HIS A 136 -0.56 29.76 2.52
N LEU A 137 -0.22 30.98 2.93
CA LEU A 137 1.05 31.63 2.58
C LEU A 137 2.24 30.88 3.18
N GLU A 138 2.16 30.50 4.46
CA GLU A 138 3.17 29.69 5.13
C GLU A 138 3.36 28.33 4.44
N HIS A 139 2.26 27.64 4.14
CA HIS A 139 2.30 26.38 3.40
C HIS A 139 2.95 26.56 2.01
N SER A 140 2.57 27.61 1.27
CA SER A 140 3.14 27.92 -0.03
C SER A 140 4.64 28.21 0.04
N GLN A 141 5.09 28.94 1.07
CA GLN A 141 6.50 29.21 1.33
C GLN A 141 7.27 27.92 1.64
N LEU A 142 6.75 27.09 2.54
CA LEU A 142 7.35 25.80 2.89
C LEU A 142 7.47 24.89 1.66
N MET A 143 6.42 24.83 0.83
CA MET A 143 6.44 24.03 -0.40
C MET A 143 7.47 24.55 -1.41
N ALA A 144 7.62 25.87 -1.54
CA ALA A 144 8.66 26.46 -2.37
C ALA A 144 10.08 26.14 -1.85
N GLU A 145 10.29 26.13 -0.54
CA GLU A 145 11.56 25.75 0.08
C GLU A 145 11.89 24.27 -0.11
N ILE A 146 10.93 23.37 0.12
CA ILE A 146 11.05 21.94 -0.12
C ILE A 146 11.40 21.68 -1.59
N TYR A 147 10.70 22.35 -2.51
CA TYR A 147 10.98 22.23 -3.94
C TYR A 147 12.38 22.72 -4.30
N ARG A 148 12.80 23.90 -3.81
CA ARG A 148 14.15 24.43 -4.01
C ARG A 148 15.23 23.52 -3.44
N ALA A 149 15.01 22.95 -2.25
CA ALA A 149 15.92 22.00 -1.61
C ALA A 149 16.04 20.69 -2.42
N GLY A 150 14.92 20.19 -2.95
CA GLY A 150 14.87 19.01 -3.83
C GLY A 150 15.56 19.22 -5.17
N VAL A 151 15.49 20.43 -5.76
CA VAL A 151 16.20 20.78 -7.00
C VAL A 151 17.71 20.90 -6.77
N LYS A 152 18.15 21.51 -5.65
CA LYS A 152 19.59 21.60 -5.28
C LYS A 152 20.25 20.24 -5.02
N ARG A 153 19.50 19.24 -4.54
CA ARG A 153 20.02 17.86 -4.39
C ARG A 153 20.20 17.17 -5.75
N ARG A 154 19.31 17.40 -6.71
CA ARG A 154 19.39 16.80 -8.06
C ARG A 154 20.50 17.39 -8.93
N SER A 155 20.90 18.64 -8.71
CA SER A 155 22.00 19.27 -9.46
C SER A 155 23.41 18.92 -8.94
N ARG A 156 23.53 18.32 -7.74
CA ARG A 156 24.81 17.87 -7.14
C ARG A 156 25.18 16.41 -7.46
N VAL A 157 24.31 15.67 -8.14
CA VAL A 157 24.50 14.24 -8.50
C VAL A 157 24.79 14.10 -10.01
N ARG A 158 25.34 15.13 -10.64
CA ARG A 158 25.86 15.08 -12.02
C ARG A 158 27.33 15.42 -12.04
#